data_AF-A0A4V1Z905-F1
#
_entry.id   AF-A0A4V1Z905-F1
#
_cell.length_a   1.000
_cell.length_b   1.000
_cell.length_c   1.000
_cell.angle_alpha   90.00
_cell.angle_beta   90.00
_cell.angle_gamma   90.00
#
_symmetry.space_group_name_H-M   'P 1'
#
loop_
_entity.id
_entity.type
_entity.pdbx_description
1 polymer ?
#
loop_
_entity_poly.entity_id
_entity_poly.type
_entity_poly.pdbx_seq_one_letter_code
_entity_poly.pdbx_strand_id
1 'polypeptide(L)'
;MPQSRFHHLRFLQPILILLLIGIAAISLTFSIQSFQTVEKTIRSSSFKAFNNSIEASYDIVDTALNESIKRYLRGIVTTSAKFITQIQTSSFLTQEQKNTLIQDYINSNKIGDTGYPYILNSKGQLVYHPIFQGRNVSEYRHIQEQIDNNDHFVEYLWTNPGEEKPRRKLAYSIYVEELDFVISASAYKNELLHFIDKTILKDKLNKYQYGKTGYVYVIDLVGELILHPSYEGENIRSLIGENADGLLKKIQQSAHSYSLQMNLVNGSPETIFHSANVEDYSYQITMDNNTYQKDVLYIYYPYLDWAIVSGISRDELHRPTNTLLYSLLALVLSLATIIVILLLLLNHRHKKLVNVLNRDYLTGLFNRRAFHDMTSKLINDTQHPTGFKPYSIILLDIDFFKRINDTYGHIVGDKIIAIVGKAISQYPSILGSSQISGN
;
A
#
# COMPACT_ATOMS: atom_id res chain seq x y z
N MET A 1 -65.65 -26.06 -10.95
CA MET A 1 -64.89 -24.79 -10.99
C MET A 1 -63.65 -24.91 -10.09
N PRO A 2 -62.45 -24.81 -10.67
CA PRO A 2 -61.36 -24.04 -10.04
C PRO A 2 -60.47 -23.38 -11.11
N GLN A 3 -60.99 -22.40 -11.86
CA GLN A 3 -60.19 -21.65 -12.86
C GLN A 3 -59.64 -20.31 -12.33
N SER A 4 -60.12 -19.80 -11.18
CA SER A 4 -59.72 -18.47 -10.70
C SER A 4 -58.39 -18.42 -9.94
N ARG A 5 -57.94 -19.51 -9.29
CA ARG A 5 -56.68 -19.49 -8.51
C ARG A 5 -55.40 -19.49 -9.35
N PHE A 6 -55.43 -20.06 -10.56
CA PHE A 6 -54.24 -20.13 -11.43
C PHE A 6 -53.98 -18.84 -12.24
N HIS A 7 -54.99 -18.01 -12.49
CA HIS A 7 -54.81 -16.72 -13.16
C HIS A 7 -54.09 -15.68 -12.29
N HIS A 8 -54.36 -15.66 -10.97
CA HIS A 8 -53.67 -14.76 -10.04
C HIS A 8 -52.15 -15.06 -9.93
N LEU A 9 -51.73 -16.32 -10.07
CA LEU A 9 -50.32 -16.70 -10.03
C LEU A 9 -49.53 -16.23 -11.27
N ARG A 10 -50.16 -16.13 -12.44
CA ARG A 10 -49.49 -15.63 -13.67
C ARG A 10 -49.21 -14.13 -13.63
N PHE A 11 -50.05 -13.34 -12.95
CA PHE A 11 -49.84 -11.89 -12.81
C PHE A 11 -48.76 -11.54 -11.76
N LEU A 12 -48.58 -12.39 -10.74
CA LEU A 12 -47.58 -12.18 -9.68
C LEU A 12 -46.14 -12.47 -10.15
N GLN A 13 -45.95 -13.37 -11.11
CA GLN A 13 -44.62 -13.73 -11.63
C GLN A 13 -43.81 -12.54 -12.20
N PRO A 14 -44.34 -11.69 -13.11
CA PRO A 14 -43.57 -10.56 -13.64
C PRO A 14 -43.26 -9.52 -12.55
N ILE A 15 -44.16 -9.32 -11.58
CA ILE A 15 -43.95 -8.40 -10.45
C ILE A 15 -42.80 -8.91 -9.55
N LEU A 16 -42.80 -10.22 -9.25
CA LEU A 16 -41.74 -10.84 -8.47
C LEU A 16 -40.38 -10.74 -9.17
N ILE A 17 -40.35 -10.95 -10.49
CA ILE A 17 -39.13 -10.81 -11.30
C ILE A 17 -38.63 -9.36 -11.28
N LEU A 18 -39.49 -8.37 -11.48
CA LEU A 18 -39.12 -6.95 -11.42
C LEU A 18 -38.60 -6.55 -10.03
N LEU A 19 -39.23 -7.05 -8.96
CA LEU A 19 -38.79 -6.80 -7.59
C LEU A 19 -37.42 -7.44 -7.30
N LEU A 20 -37.17 -8.66 -7.78
CA LEU A 20 -35.87 -9.30 -7.69
C LEU A 20 -34.79 -8.55 -8.47
N ILE A 21 -35.11 -8.05 -9.67
CA ILE A 21 -34.19 -7.20 -10.46
C ILE A 21 -33.89 -5.91 -9.71
N GLY A 22 -34.90 -5.26 -9.12
CA GLY A 22 -34.72 -4.05 -8.31
C GLY A 22 -33.82 -4.28 -7.10
N ILE A 23 -34.06 -5.35 -6.33
CA ILE A 23 -33.21 -5.74 -5.20
C ILE A 23 -31.78 -6.04 -5.66
N ALA A 24 -31.62 -6.78 -6.76
CA ALA A 24 -30.30 -7.10 -7.31
C ALA A 24 -29.56 -5.84 -7.75
N ALA A 25 -30.25 -4.88 -8.39
CA ALA A 25 -29.67 -3.60 -8.79
C ALA A 25 -29.23 -2.77 -7.59
N ILE A 26 -30.07 -2.66 -6.55
CA ILE A 26 -29.74 -1.96 -5.31
C ILE A 26 -28.57 -2.63 -4.58
N SER A 27 -28.56 -3.96 -4.51
CA SER A 27 -27.45 -4.69 -3.90
C SER A 27 -26.16 -4.48 -4.68
N LEU A 28 -26.22 -4.48 -6.01
CA LEU A 28 -25.05 -4.26 -6.87
C LEU A 28 -24.48 -2.86 -6.69
N THR A 29 -25.32 -1.82 -6.68
CA THR A 29 -24.87 -0.44 -6.45
C THR A 29 -24.25 -0.28 -5.07
N PHE A 30 -24.88 -0.83 -4.02
CA PHE A 30 -24.32 -0.83 -2.67
C PHE A 30 -22.98 -1.58 -2.58
N SER A 31 -22.85 -2.73 -3.25
CA SER A 31 -21.59 -3.48 -3.31
C SER A 31 -20.48 -2.72 -4.02
N ILE A 32 -20.79 -2.06 -5.15
CA ILE A 32 -19.81 -1.23 -5.88
C ILE A 32 -19.33 -0.07 -5.00
N GLN A 33 -20.25 0.63 -4.34
CA GLN A 33 -19.91 1.75 -3.46
C GLN A 33 -19.08 1.30 -2.24
N SER A 34 -19.45 0.16 -1.65
CA SER A 34 -18.71 -0.45 -0.55
C SER A 34 -17.30 -0.84 -0.99
N PHE A 35 -17.16 -1.48 -2.16
CA PHE A 35 -15.88 -1.84 -2.75
C PHE A 35 -14.99 -0.60 -2.94
N GLN A 36 -15.52 0.46 -3.57
CA GLN A 36 -14.77 1.71 -3.77
C GLN A 36 -14.32 2.34 -2.45
N THR A 37 -15.17 2.28 -1.43
CA THR A 37 -14.84 2.80 -0.09
C THR A 37 -13.74 2.00 0.57
N VAL A 38 -13.82 0.67 0.54
CA VAL A 38 -12.78 -0.22 1.07
C VAL A 38 -11.48 -0.05 0.31
N GLU A 39 -11.53 0.00 -1.02
CA GLU A 39 -10.35 0.22 -1.88
C GLU A 39 -9.64 1.53 -1.52
N LYS A 40 -10.40 2.63 -1.44
CA LYS A 40 -9.86 3.95 -1.08
C LYS A 40 -9.24 3.93 0.32
N THR A 41 -9.90 3.28 1.27
CA THR A 41 -9.43 3.18 2.66
C THR A 41 -8.13 2.40 2.74
N ILE A 42 -8.03 1.28 2.03
CA ILE A 42 -6.81 0.46 2.02
C ILE A 42 -5.66 1.16 1.29
N ARG A 43 -5.92 1.80 0.13
CA ARG A 43 -4.88 2.59 -0.55
C ARG A 43 -4.34 3.70 0.36
N SER A 44 -5.25 4.42 1.02
CA SER A 44 -4.89 5.50 1.95
C SER A 44 -4.12 4.97 3.16
N SER A 45 -4.54 3.86 3.76
CA SER A 45 -3.85 3.28 4.92
C SER A 45 -2.49 2.71 4.55
N SER A 46 -2.35 2.06 3.39
CA SER A 46 -1.07 1.59 2.85
C SER A 46 -0.11 2.74 2.57
N PHE A 47 -0.59 3.81 1.92
CA PHE A 47 0.24 5.00 1.67
C PHE A 47 0.64 5.69 2.97
N LYS A 48 -0.28 5.80 3.94
CA LYS A 48 0.02 6.35 5.27
C LYS A 48 1.05 5.51 6.02
N ALA A 49 0.94 4.19 5.97
CA ALA A 49 1.94 3.30 6.58
C ALA A 49 3.32 3.44 5.91
N PHE A 50 3.34 3.60 4.59
CA PHE A 50 4.56 3.87 3.83
C PHE A 50 5.19 5.23 4.18
N ASN A 51 4.37 6.29 4.30
CA ASN A 51 4.82 7.61 4.75
C ASN A 51 5.38 7.58 6.18
N ASN A 52 4.68 6.93 7.12
CA ASN A 52 5.14 6.79 8.49
C ASN A 52 6.47 6.01 8.58
N SER A 53 6.70 5.03 7.69
CA SER A 53 7.94 4.26 7.62
C SER A 53 9.14 5.15 7.26
N ILE A 54 8.98 6.08 6.32
CA ILE A 54 10.07 6.98 5.95
C ILE A 54 10.33 8.08 6.98
N GLU A 55 9.29 8.64 7.60
CA GLU A 55 9.44 9.58 8.72
C GLU A 55 10.17 8.92 9.90
N ALA A 56 9.78 7.69 10.26
CA ALA A 56 10.50 6.93 11.29
C ALA A 56 11.96 6.65 10.90
N SER A 57 12.22 6.42 9.60
CA SER A 57 13.59 6.23 9.10
C SER A 57 14.43 7.50 9.23
N TYR A 58 13.84 8.67 8.98
CA TYR A 58 14.47 9.95 9.23
C TYR A 58 14.81 10.13 10.70
N ASP A 59 13.86 9.89 11.60
CA ASP A 59 14.07 10.03 13.05
C ASP A 59 15.17 9.08 13.56
N ILE A 60 15.24 7.86 13.02
CA ILE A 60 16.29 6.89 13.34
C ILE A 60 17.66 7.41 12.92
N VAL A 61 17.77 7.92 11.69
CA VAL A 61 19.02 8.48 11.16
C VAL A 61 19.42 9.68 12.01
N ASP A 62 18.53 10.65 12.20
CA ASP A 62 18.82 11.86 12.96
C ASP A 62 19.24 11.55 14.40
N THR A 63 18.46 10.72 15.11
CA THR A 63 18.76 10.33 16.49
C THR A 63 20.08 9.57 16.59
N ALA A 64 20.31 8.58 15.71
CA ALA A 64 21.52 7.76 15.77
C ALA A 64 22.78 8.56 15.43
N LEU A 65 22.70 9.49 14.48
CA LEU A 65 23.78 10.41 14.13
C LEU A 65 24.10 11.33 15.31
N ASN A 66 23.08 12.03 15.84
CA ASN A 66 23.26 12.98 16.94
C ASN A 66 23.81 12.30 18.20
N GLU A 67 23.31 11.11 18.56
CA GLU A 67 23.81 10.35 19.70
C GLU A 67 25.26 9.85 19.51
N SER A 68 25.60 9.34 18.33
CA SER A 68 26.96 8.88 18.02
C SER A 68 27.95 10.04 18.12
N ILE A 69 27.60 11.18 17.51
CA ILE A 69 28.42 12.40 17.55
C ILE A 69 28.58 12.91 18.98
N LYS A 70 27.48 13.00 19.74
CA LYS A 70 27.51 13.45 21.13
C LYS A 70 28.42 12.57 21.98
N ARG A 71 28.34 11.25 21.83
CA ARG A 71 29.23 10.30 22.55
C ARG A 71 30.69 10.48 22.17
N TYR A 72 30.98 10.67 20.89
CA TYR A 72 32.33 10.91 20.40
C TYR A 72 32.94 12.19 20.98
N LEU A 73 32.23 13.33 20.85
CA LEU A 73 32.68 14.61 21.41
C LEU A 73 32.80 14.56 22.93
N ARG A 74 31.86 13.92 23.63
CA ARG A 74 31.95 13.72 25.09
C ARG A 74 33.22 12.96 25.48
N GLY A 75 33.60 11.93 24.72
CA GLY A 75 34.85 11.19 24.94
C GLY A 75 36.08 12.09 24.83
N ILE A 76 36.11 12.96 23.82
CA ILE A 76 37.19 13.93 23.62
C ILE A 76 37.24 14.94 24.77
N VAL A 77 36.11 15.55 25.14
CA VAL A 77 36.08 16.55 26.24
C VAL A 77 36.47 15.91 27.56
N THR A 78 35.99 14.71 27.86
CA THR A 78 36.35 13.99 29.09
C THR A 78 37.86 13.74 29.17
N THR A 79 38.48 13.39 28.03
CA THR A 79 39.93 13.18 27.94
C THR A 79 40.69 14.50 28.06
N SER A 80 40.21 15.55 27.37
CA SER A 80 40.75 16.91 27.42
C SER A 80 40.72 17.45 28.85
N ALA A 81 39.59 17.33 29.54
CA ALA A 81 39.40 17.80 30.90
C ALA A 81 40.37 17.13 31.87
N LYS A 82 40.53 15.79 31.80
CA LYS A 82 41.51 15.07 32.61
C LYS A 82 42.94 15.58 32.37
N PHE A 83 43.34 15.73 31.11
CA PHE A 83 44.66 16.24 30.74
C PHE A 83 44.88 17.67 31.25
N ILE A 84 43.94 18.58 30.97
CA ILE A 84 44.02 20.00 31.36
C ILE A 84 44.07 20.14 32.88
N THR A 85 43.21 19.43 33.61
CA THR A 85 43.22 19.45 35.08
C THR A 85 44.52 18.92 35.65
N GLN A 86 45.09 17.84 35.08
CA GLN A 86 46.40 17.32 35.51
C GLN A 86 47.54 18.34 35.30
N ILE A 87 47.54 19.06 34.17
CA ILE A 87 48.53 20.13 33.92
C ILE A 87 48.33 21.31 34.86
N GLN A 88 47.09 21.79 35.04
CA GLN A 88 46.79 22.94 35.89
C GLN A 88 47.10 22.68 37.37
N THR A 89 46.82 21.47 37.86
CA THR A 89 47.08 21.07 39.26
C THR A 89 48.53 20.67 39.54
N SER A 90 49.37 20.48 38.51
CA SER A 90 50.78 20.11 38.68
C SER A 90 51.56 21.19 39.44
N SER A 91 52.22 20.79 40.52
CA SER A 91 53.13 21.64 41.30
C SER A 91 54.54 21.73 40.69
N PHE A 92 54.88 20.87 39.73
CA PHE A 92 56.19 20.81 39.10
C PHE A 92 56.34 21.73 37.88
N LEU A 93 55.23 22.25 37.36
CA LEU A 93 55.20 23.10 36.16
C LEU A 93 54.99 24.56 36.55
N THR A 94 55.74 25.46 35.91
CA THR A 94 55.47 26.90 36.00
C THR A 94 54.19 27.27 35.26
N GLN A 95 53.60 28.43 35.54
CA GLN A 95 52.40 28.89 34.83
C GLN A 95 52.64 29.04 33.32
N GLU A 96 53.83 29.49 32.93
CA GLU A 96 54.22 29.61 31.52
C GLU A 96 54.29 28.25 30.82
N GLN A 97 54.86 27.24 31.49
CA GLN A 97 54.90 25.86 30.98
C GLN A 97 53.50 25.27 30.87
N LYS A 98 52.63 25.48 31.88
CA LYS A 98 51.22 25.03 31.85
C LYS A 98 50.48 25.64 30.66
N ASN A 99 50.59 26.95 30.49
CA ASN A 99 49.93 27.67 29.40
C ASN A 99 50.42 27.16 28.04
N THR A 100 51.72 26.94 27.88
CA THR A 100 52.32 26.42 26.64
C THR A 100 51.80 25.01 26.32
N LEU A 101 51.84 24.09 27.28
CA LEU A 101 51.37 22.71 27.09
C LEU A 101 49.89 22.63 26.73
N ILE A 102 49.06 23.45 27.37
CA ILE A 102 47.62 23.50 27.07
C ILE A 102 47.39 24.12 25.69
N GLN A 103 48.07 25.23 25.35
CA GLN A 103 47.92 25.85 24.04
C GLN A 103 48.38 24.92 22.91
N ASP A 104 49.49 24.21 23.08
CA ASP A 104 49.98 23.22 22.13
C ASP A 104 48.99 22.06 21.96
N TYR A 105 48.40 21.57 23.06
CA TYR A 105 47.33 20.57 23.02
C TYR A 105 46.14 21.08 22.20
N ILE A 106 45.68 22.31 22.46
CA ILE A 106 44.54 22.92 21.77
C ILE A 106 44.82 23.11 20.27
N ASN A 107 46.05 23.51 19.91
CA ASN A 107 46.43 23.75 18.51
C ASN A 107 46.64 22.46 17.71
N SER A 108 47.16 21.41 18.35
CA SER A 108 47.52 20.15 17.69
C SER A 108 46.39 19.14 17.58
N ASN A 109 45.43 19.15 18.51
CA ASN A 109 44.32 18.20 18.51
C ASN A 109 43.20 18.66 17.59
N LYS A 110 43.12 18.07 16.40
CA LYS A 110 41.99 18.25 15.47
C LYS A 110 40.87 17.26 15.76
N ILE A 111 39.63 17.69 15.54
CA ILE A 111 38.43 16.88 15.67
C ILE A 111 37.71 16.89 14.32
N GLY A 112 37.70 15.76 13.63
CA GLY A 112 37.42 15.77 12.19
C GLY A 112 38.54 16.49 11.43
N ASP A 113 38.18 17.21 10.37
CA ASP A 113 39.15 17.89 9.51
C ASP A 113 39.52 19.28 10.05
N THR A 114 38.54 20.02 10.55
CA THR A 114 38.72 21.43 10.96
C THR A 114 38.18 21.75 12.34
N GLY A 115 37.54 20.80 13.03
CA GLY A 115 37.17 20.94 14.43
C GLY A 115 38.37 20.97 15.38
N TYR A 116 38.13 21.48 16.59
CA TYR A 116 39.15 21.70 17.60
C TYR A 116 38.55 21.77 19.02
N PRO A 117 39.32 21.42 20.04
CA PRO A 117 39.02 21.75 21.42
C PRO A 117 39.29 23.24 21.69
N TYR A 118 38.59 23.82 22.66
CA TYR A 118 38.85 25.17 23.17
C TYR A 118 38.35 25.28 24.61
N ILE A 119 38.78 26.32 25.31
CA ILE A 119 38.46 26.56 26.71
C ILE A 119 37.99 27.99 26.87
N LEU A 120 36.84 28.16 27.52
CA LEU A 120 36.32 29.44 27.98
C LEU A 120 36.14 29.43 29.50
N ASN A 121 35.97 30.58 30.12
CA ASN A 121 35.60 30.68 31.55
C ASN A 121 34.10 30.99 31.73
N SER A 122 33.59 30.95 32.97
CA SER A 122 32.18 31.26 33.28
C SER A 122 31.71 32.66 32.84
N LYS A 123 32.63 33.56 32.48
CA LYS A 123 32.33 34.90 31.95
C LYS A 123 32.33 34.96 30.41
N GLY A 124 32.49 33.82 29.74
CA GLY A 124 32.55 33.71 28.29
C GLY A 124 33.83 34.23 27.65
N GLN A 125 34.93 34.34 28.40
CA GLN A 125 36.23 34.68 27.83
C GLN A 125 36.95 33.43 27.34
N LEU A 126 37.43 33.44 26.08
CA LEU A 126 38.24 32.37 25.50
C LEU A 126 39.62 32.34 26.15
N VAL A 127 39.85 31.43 27.09
CA VAL A 127 41.13 31.27 27.80
C VAL A 127 42.16 30.63 26.88
N TYR A 128 41.76 29.57 26.17
CA TYR A 128 42.58 28.89 25.17
C TYR A 128 41.74 28.61 23.93
N HIS A 129 42.16 29.15 22.79
CA HIS A 129 41.44 28.96 21.53
C HIS A 129 42.43 29.09 20.36
N PRO A 130 42.34 28.27 19.29
CA PRO A 130 43.33 28.29 18.22
C PRO A 130 43.45 29.64 17.47
N ILE A 131 42.32 30.36 17.31
CA ILE A 131 42.23 31.60 16.51
C ILE A 131 41.95 32.86 17.37
N PHE A 132 40.94 32.82 18.25
CA PHE A 132 40.38 33.99 18.95
C PHE A 132 40.74 34.07 20.44
N GLN A 133 41.92 33.58 20.83
CA GLN A 133 42.34 33.57 22.23
C GLN A 133 42.22 34.96 22.88
N GLY A 134 41.71 34.99 24.11
CA GLY A 134 41.51 36.19 24.92
C GLY A 134 40.23 36.97 24.64
N ARG A 135 39.50 36.69 23.55
CA ARG A 135 38.24 37.40 23.24
C ARG A 135 37.11 36.98 24.18
N ASN A 136 36.25 37.93 24.54
CA ASN A 136 34.97 37.63 25.18
C ASN A 136 33.91 37.33 24.11
N VAL A 137 33.22 36.20 24.27
CA VAL A 137 32.21 35.67 23.35
C VAL A 137 30.89 35.38 24.08
N SER A 138 30.68 35.96 25.27
CA SER A 138 29.46 35.77 26.08
C SER A 138 28.18 36.30 25.43
N GLU A 139 28.30 37.15 24.41
CA GLU A 139 27.17 37.67 23.63
C GLU A 139 26.49 36.60 22.77
N TYR A 140 27.21 35.52 22.43
CA TYR A 140 26.66 34.48 21.58
C TYR A 140 25.82 33.51 22.41
N ARG A 141 24.57 33.27 21.97
CA ARG A 141 23.64 32.35 22.64
C ARG A 141 24.24 30.95 22.86
N HIS A 142 24.89 30.37 21.85
CA HIS A 142 25.51 29.04 21.98
C HIS A 142 26.65 29.00 23.00
N ILE A 143 27.23 30.15 23.36
CA ILE A 143 28.22 30.25 24.44
C ILE A 143 27.52 30.33 25.79
N GLN A 144 26.44 31.12 25.91
CA GLN A 144 25.61 31.15 27.12
C GLN A 144 25.09 29.75 27.46
N GLU A 145 24.58 29.03 26.47
CA GLU A 145 24.14 27.63 26.63
C GLU A 145 25.27 26.71 27.10
N GLN A 146 26.51 26.90 26.65
CA GLN A 146 27.66 26.12 27.13
C GLN A 146 28.05 26.45 28.58
N ILE A 147 27.84 27.70 29.01
CA ILE A 147 28.20 28.19 30.35
C ILE A 147 27.15 27.82 31.40
N ASP A 148 25.87 27.89 31.04
CA ASP A 148 24.75 27.81 31.99
C ASP A 148 24.51 26.41 32.57
N ASN A 149 25.33 25.39 32.24
CA ASN A 149 25.07 24.00 32.65
C ASN A 149 26.29 23.05 32.74
N ASN A 150 26.08 21.93 33.44
CA ASN A 150 27.12 20.96 33.82
C ASN A 150 27.53 19.91 32.74
N ASP A 151 26.79 19.77 31.63
CA ASP A 151 27.12 18.80 30.55
C ASP A 151 26.29 19.12 29.29
N HIS A 152 26.82 19.91 28.34
CA HIS A 152 26.02 20.49 27.25
C HIS A 152 26.51 20.15 25.86
N PHE A 153 25.57 19.72 25.01
CA PHE A 153 25.74 19.51 23.59
C PHE A 153 24.92 20.58 22.86
N VAL A 154 25.61 21.50 22.19
CA VAL A 154 25.00 22.62 21.48
C VAL A 154 25.28 22.53 19.99
N GLU A 155 24.29 22.91 19.18
CA GLU A 155 24.41 23.00 17.72
C GLU A 155 24.23 24.46 17.29
N TYR A 156 25.14 24.95 16.46
CA TYR A 156 25.12 26.33 15.97
C TYR A 156 25.73 26.44 14.57
N LEU A 157 25.44 27.54 13.87
CA LEU A 157 26.10 27.85 12.61
C LEU A 157 27.39 28.63 12.85
N TRP A 158 28.47 28.23 12.19
CA TRP A 158 29.76 28.90 12.29
C TRP A 158 30.50 28.92 10.96
N THR A 159 31.16 30.04 10.68
CA THR A 159 32.00 30.23 9.49
C THR A 159 33.45 30.37 9.94
N ASN A 160 34.31 29.43 9.56
CA ASN A 160 35.74 29.60 9.83
C ASN A 160 36.32 30.72 8.96
N PRO A 161 37.40 31.39 9.40
CA PRO A 161 38.12 32.32 8.54
C PRO A 161 38.53 31.66 7.21
N GLY A 162 38.11 32.27 6.09
CA GLY A 162 38.37 31.75 4.74
C GLY A 162 37.24 30.91 4.13
N GLU A 163 36.16 30.64 4.87
CA GLU A 163 34.96 29.98 4.32
C GLU A 163 33.92 31.02 3.88
N GLU A 164 33.26 30.78 2.74
CA GLU A 164 32.23 31.67 2.21
C GLU A 164 30.84 31.45 2.85
N LYS A 165 30.58 30.24 3.36
CA LYS A 165 29.26 29.84 3.88
C LYS A 165 29.38 29.26 5.29
N PRO A 166 28.42 29.57 6.18
CA PRO A 166 28.36 28.94 7.49
C PRO A 166 28.10 27.44 7.37
N ARG A 167 28.77 26.65 8.20
CA ARG A 167 28.54 25.22 8.34
C ARG A 167 27.95 24.94 9.72
N ARG A 168 27.18 23.86 9.84
CA ARG A 168 26.66 23.40 11.13
C ARG A 168 27.80 22.85 11.98
N LYS A 169 28.03 23.50 13.11
CA LYS A 169 29.05 23.17 14.09
C LYS A 169 28.38 22.68 15.36
N LEU A 170 28.99 21.67 15.95
CA LEU A 170 28.55 21.04 17.18
C LEU A 170 29.62 21.30 18.23
N ALA A 171 29.22 21.62 19.46
CA ALA A 171 30.12 21.64 20.60
C ALA A 171 29.56 20.79 21.73
N TYR A 172 30.43 19.98 22.32
CA TYR A 172 30.18 19.38 23.62
C TYR A 172 31.07 20.09 24.64
N SER A 173 30.55 20.38 25.83
CA SER A 173 31.27 21.11 26.86
C SER A 173 31.06 20.50 28.25
N ILE A 174 32.12 20.52 29.06
CA ILE A 174 32.12 20.16 30.48
C ILE A 174 32.68 21.35 31.27
N TYR A 175 31.99 21.71 32.35
CA TYR A 175 32.48 22.72 33.29
C TYR A 175 33.34 22.07 34.39
N VAL A 176 34.52 22.63 34.61
CA VAL A 176 35.47 22.25 35.66
C VAL A 176 35.54 23.40 36.67
N GLU A 177 34.80 23.23 37.76
CA GLU A 177 34.54 24.29 38.75
C GLU A 177 35.82 24.80 39.42
N GLU A 178 36.78 23.91 39.73
CA GLU A 178 38.01 24.27 40.43
C GLU A 178 38.92 25.19 39.60
N LEU A 179 38.73 25.21 38.29
CA LEU A 179 39.54 26.00 37.34
C LEU A 179 38.75 27.16 36.72
N ASP A 180 37.44 27.25 36.95
CA ASP A 180 36.52 28.12 36.21
C ASP A 180 36.66 27.91 34.68
N PHE A 181 36.79 26.65 34.24
CA PHE A 181 36.99 26.29 32.83
C PHE A 181 35.80 25.52 32.28
N VAL A 182 35.19 26.04 31.22
CA VAL A 182 34.28 25.32 30.33
C VAL A 182 35.12 24.76 29.17
N ILE A 183 35.47 23.49 29.28
CA ILE A 183 36.31 22.77 28.32
C ILE A 183 35.40 22.20 27.25
N SER A 184 35.65 22.58 26.00
CA SER A 184 34.76 22.31 24.88
C SER A 184 35.48 21.59 23.76
N ALA A 185 34.79 20.67 23.10
CA ALA A 185 35.22 20.03 21.87
C ALA A 185 34.22 20.41 20.78
N SER A 186 34.70 21.04 19.71
CA SER A 186 33.85 21.41 18.58
C SER A 186 34.29 20.77 17.29
N ALA A 187 33.31 20.41 16.45
CA ALA A 187 33.55 19.91 15.11
C ALA A 187 32.35 20.20 14.21
N TYR A 188 32.59 20.14 12.90
CA TYR A 188 31.53 20.33 11.92
C TYR A 188 30.77 19.03 11.71
N LYS A 189 29.44 19.11 11.68
CA LYS A 189 28.56 17.94 11.68
C LYS A 189 28.81 17.02 10.49
N ASN A 190 29.11 17.58 9.32
CA ASN A 190 29.46 16.84 8.11
C ASN A 190 30.84 16.15 8.20
N GLU A 191 31.80 16.72 8.95
CA GLU A 191 33.12 16.10 9.15
C GLU A 191 33.04 14.85 10.03
N LEU A 192 32.02 14.74 10.87
CA LEU A 192 31.89 13.61 11.81
C LEU A 192 31.27 12.36 11.19
N LEU A 193 30.90 12.41 9.91
CA LEU A 193 30.31 11.33 9.12
C LEU A 193 31.01 9.98 9.27
N HIS A 194 32.35 10.01 9.22
CA HIS A 194 33.17 8.81 9.25
C HIS A 194 33.22 8.12 10.63
N PHE A 195 32.80 8.80 11.70
CA PHE A 195 32.69 8.21 13.04
C PHE A 195 31.36 7.50 13.26
N ILE A 196 30.41 7.62 12.34
CA ILE A 196 29.12 6.96 12.46
C ILE A 196 29.25 5.51 12.03
N ASP A 197 28.79 4.61 12.90
CA ASP A 197 28.69 3.21 12.60
C ASP A 197 27.54 2.97 11.59
N LYS A 198 27.91 2.96 10.31
CA LYS A 198 27.00 2.68 9.19
C LYS A 198 26.32 1.31 9.32
N THR A 199 26.99 0.33 9.94
CA THR A 199 26.44 -1.03 10.14
C THR A 199 25.27 -0.99 11.11
N ILE A 200 25.46 -0.34 12.27
CA ILE A 200 24.38 -0.16 13.26
C ILE A 200 23.21 0.62 12.65
N LEU A 201 23.51 1.66 11.86
CA LEU A 201 22.48 2.48 11.24
C LEU A 201 21.67 1.69 10.21
N LYS A 202 22.35 0.93 9.34
CA LYS A 202 21.72 0.01 8.38
C LYS A 202 20.84 -1.04 9.05
N ASP A 203 21.32 -1.66 10.12
CA ASP A 203 20.55 -2.66 10.87
C ASP A 203 19.29 -2.08 11.51
N LYS A 204 19.35 -0.82 11.97
CA LYS A 204 18.15 -0.11 12.46
C LYS A 204 17.18 0.17 11.32
N LEU A 205 17.64 0.68 10.19
CA LEU A 205 16.80 1.03 9.03
C LEU A 205 16.10 -0.20 8.44
N ASN A 206 16.78 -1.35 8.37
CA ASN A 206 16.20 -2.61 7.87
C ASN A 206 14.97 -3.07 8.65
N LYS A 207 14.80 -2.66 9.92
CA LYS A 207 13.64 -3.03 10.75
C LYS A 207 12.37 -2.23 10.40
N TYR A 208 12.51 -1.10 9.71
CA TYR A 208 11.41 -0.17 9.42
C TYR A 208 10.94 -0.24 7.96
N GLN A 209 11.33 -1.30 7.24
CA GLN A 209 10.83 -1.57 5.91
C GLN A 209 9.31 -1.83 5.90
N TYR A 210 8.60 -1.23 4.93
CA TYR A 210 7.18 -1.49 4.70
C TYR A 210 7.01 -2.55 3.60
N GLY A 211 6.28 -3.63 3.89
CA GLY A 211 6.10 -4.74 2.96
C GLY A 211 7.33 -5.65 2.85
N LYS A 212 7.30 -6.56 1.88
CA LYS A 212 8.35 -7.57 1.60
C LYS A 212 9.40 -7.08 0.62
N THR A 213 8.99 -6.22 -0.31
CA THR A 213 9.88 -5.64 -1.33
C THR A 213 10.32 -4.22 -0.98
N GLY A 214 9.78 -3.65 0.10
CA GLY A 214 10.17 -2.37 0.62
C GLY A 214 11.53 -2.44 1.30
N TYR A 215 12.35 -1.41 1.12
CA TYR A 215 13.56 -1.22 1.90
C TYR A 215 13.91 0.27 1.94
N VAL A 216 14.69 0.64 2.94
CA VAL A 216 15.20 1.99 3.14
C VAL A 216 16.67 2.02 2.76
N TYR A 217 17.08 3.05 2.04
CA TYR A 217 18.45 3.29 1.65
C TYR A 217 18.76 4.78 1.73
N VAL A 218 20.04 5.12 1.79
CA VAL A 218 20.51 6.51 1.85
C VAL A 218 21.45 6.75 0.68
N ILE A 219 21.23 7.85 -0.04
CA ILE A 219 22.08 8.32 -1.12
C ILE A 219 22.55 9.74 -0.85
N ASP A 220 23.69 10.14 -1.42
CA ASP A 220 24.09 11.54 -1.44
C ASP A 220 23.52 12.31 -2.65
N LEU A 221 23.88 13.59 -2.79
CA LEU A 221 23.44 14.45 -3.89
C LEU A 221 23.98 14.08 -5.27
N VAL A 222 25.04 13.27 -5.36
CA VAL A 222 25.62 12.81 -6.65
C VAL A 222 25.16 11.38 -7.01
N GLY A 223 24.49 10.71 -6.07
CA GLY A 223 23.85 9.42 -6.21
C GLY A 223 24.69 8.26 -5.69
N GLU A 224 25.74 8.49 -4.89
CA GLU A 224 26.44 7.42 -4.20
C GLU A 224 25.54 6.79 -3.13
N LEU A 225 25.47 5.46 -3.10
CA LEU A 225 24.70 4.68 -2.15
C LEU A 225 25.45 4.58 -0.82
N ILE A 226 25.13 5.49 0.10
CA ILE A 226 25.76 5.58 1.41
C ILE A 226 25.34 4.43 2.33
N LEU A 227 24.05 4.09 2.33
CA LEU A 227 23.48 2.93 3.03
C LEU A 227 22.56 2.20 2.05
N HIS A 228 22.90 0.97 1.68
CA HIS A 228 22.05 0.14 0.82
C HIS A 228 22.16 -1.33 1.25
N PRO A 229 21.09 -2.13 1.18
CA PRO A 229 21.17 -3.55 1.55
C PRO A 229 22.33 -4.31 0.88
N SER A 230 22.58 -4.04 -0.41
CA SER A 230 23.49 -4.85 -1.24
C SER A 230 24.50 -4.10 -2.11
N TYR A 231 24.42 -2.77 -2.22
CA TYR A 231 25.14 -2.00 -3.25
C TYR A 231 25.79 -0.72 -2.68
N GLU A 232 26.30 -0.80 -1.45
CA GLU A 232 26.96 0.34 -0.79
C GLU A 232 28.20 0.78 -1.57
N GLY A 233 28.39 2.10 -1.69
CA GLY A 233 29.48 2.73 -2.45
C GLY A 233 29.30 2.73 -3.96
N GLU A 234 28.29 2.04 -4.50
CA GLU A 234 27.93 2.17 -5.91
C GLU A 234 27.14 3.46 -6.17
N ASN A 235 27.12 3.91 -7.43
CA ASN A 235 26.24 5.00 -7.83
C ASN A 235 24.87 4.42 -8.20
N ILE A 236 23.77 5.02 -7.75
CA ILE A 236 22.39 4.59 -8.04
C ILE A 236 22.09 4.48 -9.55
N ARG A 237 22.84 5.20 -10.41
CA ARG A 237 22.78 5.03 -11.87
C ARG A 237 23.11 3.60 -12.32
N SER A 238 23.97 2.87 -11.60
CA SER A 238 24.25 1.44 -11.90
C SER A 238 23.02 0.56 -11.75
N LEU A 239 22.09 0.93 -10.86
CA LEU A 239 20.91 0.15 -10.52
C LEU A 239 19.69 0.50 -11.38
N ILE A 240 19.47 1.79 -11.63
CA ILE A 240 18.22 2.27 -12.26
C ILE A 240 18.44 3.05 -13.55
N GLY A 241 19.68 3.14 -14.03
CA GLY A 241 20.03 3.82 -15.28
C GLY A 241 19.64 5.30 -15.28
N GLU A 242 19.13 5.78 -16.41
CA GLU A 242 18.71 7.19 -16.61
C GLU A 242 17.57 7.63 -15.66
N ASN A 243 16.82 6.67 -15.09
CA ASN A 243 15.78 7.00 -14.11
C ASN A 243 16.36 7.65 -12.84
N ALA A 244 17.66 7.44 -12.56
CA ALA A 244 18.36 8.09 -11.46
C ALA A 244 18.43 9.60 -11.62
N ASP A 245 18.57 10.12 -12.85
CA ASP A 245 18.77 11.55 -13.07
C ASP A 245 17.54 12.36 -12.66
N GLY A 246 16.34 11.83 -12.87
CA GLY A 246 15.11 12.45 -12.42
C GLY A 246 14.99 12.48 -10.89
N LEU A 247 15.33 11.38 -10.22
CA LEU A 247 15.33 11.30 -8.75
C LEU A 247 16.37 12.26 -8.14
N LEU A 248 17.60 12.21 -8.64
CA LEU A 248 18.70 13.06 -8.16
C LEU A 248 18.42 14.54 -8.38
N LYS A 249 17.84 14.90 -9.53
CA LYS A 249 17.43 16.27 -9.81
C LYS A 249 16.43 16.79 -8.78
N LYS A 250 15.43 15.98 -8.41
CA LYS A 250 14.47 16.39 -7.38
C LYS A 250 15.13 16.54 -6.01
N ILE A 251 15.96 15.57 -5.60
CA ILE A 251 16.71 15.64 -4.34
C ILE A 251 17.57 16.91 -4.27
N GLN A 252 18.27 17.25 -5.36
CA GLN A 252 19.07 18.47 -5.46
C GLN A 252 18.21 19.74 -5.38
N GLN A 253 16.97 19.71 -5.91
CA GLN A 253 16.02 20.81 -5.76
C GLN A 253 15.55 20.97 -4.31
N SER A 254 15.28 19.87 -3.59
CA SER A 254 14.97 19.89 -2.16
C SER A 254 16.14 20.48 -1.36
N ALA A 255 17.37 20.07 -1.68
CA ALA A 255 18.59 20.60 -1.07
C ALA A 255 18.76 22.11 -1.31
N HIS A 256 18.55 22.55 -2.55
CA HIS A 256 18.59 23.97 -2.89
C HIS A 256 17.51 24.77 -2.15
N SER A 257 16.27 24.26 -2.11
CA SER A 257 15.15 24.91 -1.42
C SER A 257 15.41 25.07 0.07
N TYR A 258 15.96 24.03 0.71
CA TYR A 258 16.39 24.09 2.11
C TYR A 258 17.44 25.18 2.34
N SER A 259 18.44 25.27 1.46
CA SER A 259 19.50 26.27 1.57
C SER A 259 18.96 27.71 1.48
N LEU A 260 17.96 27.96 0.63
CA LEU A 260 17.31 29.26 0.51
C LEU A 260 16.53 29.62 1.77
N GLN A 261 15.80 28.68 2.37
CA GLN A 261 15.05 28.89 3.60
C GLN A 261 15.96 29.26 4.77
N MET A 262 17.12 28.59 4.91
CA MET A 262 18.10 28.91 5.94
C MET A 262 18.66 30.34 5.79
N ASN A 263 18.85 30.82 4.56
CA ASN A 263 19.40 32.17 4.31
C ASN A 263 18.39 33.31 4.56
N LEU A 264 17.10 33.01 4.70
CA LEU A 264 16.05 34.01 4.95
C LEU A 264 15.82 34.30 6.44
N VAL A 265 16.39 33.49 7.33
CA VAL A 265 16.11 33.54 8.77
C VAL A 265 17.24 34.31 9.46
N ASN A 266 17.05 35.62 9.58
CA ASN A 266 17.90 36.45 10.45
C ASN A 266 17.62 36.08 11.93
N GLY A 267 18.54 35.35 12.54
CA GLY A 267 18.73 35.34 14.00
C GLY A 267 17.68 34.57 14.81
N SER A 268 17.54 33.26 14.61
CA SER A 268 17.29 32.26 15.68
C SER A 268 17.36 30.84 15.10
N PRO A 269 18.29 29.97 15.56
CA PRO A 269 18.37 28.59 15.07
C PRO A 269 17.22 27.68 15.57
N GLU A 270 16.46 28.12 16.59
CA GLU A 270 15.60 27.23 17.37
C GLU A 270 14.22 26.93 16.77
N THR A 271 13.74 27.70 15.80
CA THR A 271 12.34 27.57 15.36
C THR A 271 12.16 26.82 14.04
N ILE A 272 13.19 26.09 13.57
CA ILE A 272 13.12 25.38 12.30
C ILE A 272 13.46 23.91 12.49
N PHE A 273 12.70 23.24 13.37
CA PHE A 273 12.30 21.87 13.08
C PHE A 273 11.34 21.92 11.89
N HIS A 274 11.87 22.12 10.68
CA HIS A 274 11.09 21.89 9.47
C HIS A 274 10.62 20.44 9.52
N SER A 275 9.30 20.25 9.45
CA SER A 275 8.71 18.97 9.09
C SER A 275 9.48 18.49 7.86
N ALA A 276 10.21 17.39 8.01
CA ALA A 276 10.97 16.84 6.91
C ALA A 276 9.96 16.54 5.78
N ASN A 277 10.05 17.28 4.68
CA ASN A 277 9.03 17.17 3.64
C ASN A 277 9.22 15.83 2.93
N VAL A 278 8.22 14.97 3.06
CA VAL A 278 8.17 13.73 2.31
C VAL A 278 7.82 14.04 0.87
N GLU A 279 8.71 13.70 -0.04
CA GLU A 279 8.53 13.85 -1.47
C GLU A 279 8.49 12.49 -2.15
N ASP A 280 7.77 12.38 -3.26
CA ASP A 280 7.58 11.12 -3.99
C ASP A 280 8.23 11.13 -5.38
N TYR A 281 8.64 9.93 -5.81
CA TYR A 281 9.11 9.67 -7.15
C TYR A 281 8.79 8.22 -7.54
N SER A 282 8.74 7.94 -8.85
CA SER A 282 8.53 6.58 -9.34
C SER A 282 9.50 6.28 -10.46
N TYR A 283 10.04 5.07 -10.48
CA TYR A 283 10.94 4.61 -11.54
C TYR A 283 10.76 3.12 -11.84
N GLN A 284 11.33 2.69 -12.96
CA GLN A 284 11.44 1.29 -13.32
C GLN A 284 12.81 0.75 -12.94
N ILE A 285 12.84 -0.45 -12.38
CA ILE A 285 14.07 -1.19 -12.10
C ILE A 285 13.94 -2.60 -12.65
N THR A 286 15.02 -3.11 -13.26
CA THR A 286 15.06 -4.49 -13.75
C THR A 286 15.95 -5.31 -12.81
N MET A 287 15.37 -6.33 -12.18
CA MET A 287 16.06 -7.28 -11.29
C MET A 287 15.68 -8.69 -11.71
N ASP A 288 16.66 -9.59 -11.81
CA ASP A 288 16.45 -11.01 -12.16
C ASP A 288 15.63 -11.19 -13.46
N ASN A 289 15.96 -10.42 -14.51
CA ASN A 289 15.24 -10.36 -15.79
C ASN A 289 13.76 -9.91 -15.73
N ASN A 290 13.29 -9.42 -14.58
CA ASN A 290 11.95 -8.89 -14.41
C ASN A 290 12.00 -7.38 -14.17
N THR A 291 11.14 -6.63 -14.85
CA THR A 291 11.02 -5.18 -14.67
C THR A 291 9.90 -4.88 -13.67
N TYR A 292 10.23 -4.14 -12.62
CA TYR A 292 9.32 -3.72 -11.57
C TYR A 292 9.10 -2.21 -11.59
N GLN A 293 7.87 -1.77 -11.36
CA GLN A 293 7.57 -0.38 -11.05
C GLN A 293 7.81 -0.14 -9.56
N LYS A 294 8.73 0.77 -9.23
CA LYS A 294 9.03 1.17 -7.86
C LYS A 294 8.46 2.56 -7.59
N ASP A 295 7.73 2.68 -6.50
CA ASP A 295 7.33 3.94 -5.91
C ASP A 295 8.27 4.21 -4.73
N VAL A 296 8.91 5.38 -4.73
CA VAL A 296 9.82 5.80 -3.68
C VAL A 296 9.33 7.07 -3.02
N LEU A 297 9.48 7.12 -1.71
CA LEU A 297 9.42 8.35 -0.95
C LEU A 297 10.86 8.72 -0.59
N TYR A 298 11.18 10.00 -0.54
CA TYR A 298 12.44 10.47 0.00
C TYR A 298 12.25 11.68 0.90
N ILE A 299 13.19 11.84 1.82
CA ILE A 299 13.34 13.01 2.67
C ILE A 299 14.79 13.47 2.55
N TYR A 300 14.98 14.75 2.20
CA TYR A 300 16.30 15.36 2.22
C TYR A 300 16.78 15.58 3.66
N TYR A 301 17.95 15.05 3.99
CA TYR A 301 18.63 15.19 5.26
C TYR A 301 19.76 16.22 5.14
N PRO A 302 19.52 17.48 5.54
CA PRO A 302 20.37 18.63 5.19
C PRO A 302 21.73 18.65 5.87
N TYR A 303 21.94 17.85 6.91
CA TYR A 303 23.16 17.90 7.70
C TYR A 303 24.33 17.20 7.02
N LEU A 304 24.04 16.26 6.14
CA LEU A 304 25.02 15.39 5.48
C LEU A 304 24.86 15.37 3.97
N ASP A 305 23.99 16.24 3.43
CA ASP A 305 23.61 16.26 2.01
C ASP A 305 23.13 14.88 1.54
N TRP A 306 22.38 14.20 2.41
CA TRP A 306 21.82 12.88 2.16
C TRP A 306 20.36 12.99 1.76
N ALA A 307 19.88 12.01 1.00
CA ALA A 307 18.47 11.69 0.88
C ALA A 307 18.23 10.32 1.50
N ILE A 308 17.31 10.27 2.46
CA ILE A 308 16.80 9.02 3.02
C ILE A 308 15.65 8.61 2.11
N VAL A 309 15.76 7.44 1.49
CA VAL A 309 14.83 6.97 0.48
C VAL A 309 14.22 5.65 0.92
N SER A 310 12.89 5.56 0.89
CA SER A 310 12.15 4.32 1.12
C SER A 310 11.48 3.93 -0.18
N GLY A 311 11.75 2.72 -0.69
CA GLY A 311 11.26 2.28 -1.98
C GLY A 311 10.50 0.97 -1.92
N ILE A 312 9.28 0.92 -2.46
CA ILE A 312 8.41 -0.27 -2.49
C ILE A 312 7.97 -0.60 -3.92
N SER A 313 7.72 -1.88 -4.21
CA SER A 313 7.08 -2.28 -5.47
C SER A 313 5.63 -1.79 -5.53
N ARG A 314 5.25 -1.16 -6.64
CA ARG A 314 3.88 -0.68 -6.88
C ARG A 314 2.85 -1.81 -6.79
N ASP A 315 3.21 -3.01 -7.26
CA ASP A 315 2.34 -4.18 -7.19
C ASP A 315 2.04 -4.60 -5.74
N GLU A 316 3.02 -4.46 -4.85
CA GLU A 316 2.84 -4.74 -3.43
C GLU A 316 1.98 -3.67 -2.76
N LEU A 317 2.20 -2.40 -3.10
CA LEU A 317 1.38 -1.29 -2.62
C LEU A 317 -0.09 -1.42 -3.05
N HIS A 318 -0.37 -2.04 -4.20
CA HIS A 318 -1.72 -2.27 -4.72
C HIS A 318 -2.30 -3.68 -4.48
N ARG A 319 -1.50 -4.64 -3.99
CA ARG A 319 -1.93 -6.04 -3.79
C ARG A 319 -3.25 -6.21 -3.02
N PRO A 320 -3.51 -5.46 -1.93
CA PRO A 320 -4.79 -5.58 -1.22
C PRO A 320 -6.00 -5.26 -2.11
N THR A 321 -5.89 -4.25 -2.97
CA THR A 321 -6.98 -3.82 -3.86
C THR A 321 -7.26 -4.83 -4.96
N ASN A 322 -6.21 -5.41 -5.55
CA ASN A 322 -6.35 -6.45 -6.56
C ASN A 322 -7.03 -7.71 -6.00
N THR A 323 -6.68 -8.11 -4.77
CA THR A 323 -7.28 -9.27 -4.11
C THR A 323 -8.78 -9.09 -3.91
N LEU A 324 -9.21 -7.89 -3.51
CA LEU A 324 -10.63 -7.57 -3.39
C LEU A 324 -11.33 -7.60 -4.75
N LEU A 325 -10.73 -7.04 -5.80
CA LEU A 325 -11.32 -7.04 -7.14
C LEU A 325 -11.56 -8.47 -7.64
N TYR A 326 -10.57 -9.36 -7.49
CA TYR A 326 -10.72 -10.76 -7.87
C TYR A 326 -11.79 -11.48 -7.04
N SER A 327 -11.89 -11.19 -5.74
CA SER A 327 -12.95 -11.74 -4.89
C SER A 327 -14.35 -11.28 -5.31
N LEU A 328 -14.49 -10.02 -5.75
CA LEU A 328 -15.75 -9.47 -6.27
C LEU A 328 -16.13 -10.13 -7.60
N LEU A 329 -15.17 -10.25 -8.53
CA LEU A 329 -15.40 -10.92 -9.81
C LEU A 329 -15.81 -12.39 -9.61
N ALA A 330 -15.15 -13.10 -8.69
CA ALA A 330 -15.51 -14.47 -8.33
C ALA A 330 -16.94 -14.57 -7.76
N LEU A 331 -17.35 -13.60 -6.94
CA LEU A 331 -18.72 -13.53 -6.40
C LEU A 331 -19.75 -13.28 -7.51
N VAL A 332 -19.50 -12.34 -8.42
CA VAL A 332 -20.39 -12.06 -9.55
C VAL A 332 -20.54 -13.29 -10.45
N LEU A 333 -19.43 -13.97 -10.77
CA LEU A 333 -19.44 -15.19 -11.56
C LEU A 333 -20.16 -16.35 -10.86
N SER A 334 -20.01 -16.51 -9.55
CA SER A 334 -20.73 -17.54 -8.79
C SER A 334 -22.24 -17.25 -8.75
N LEU A 335 -22.64 -15.98 -8.58
CA LEU A 335 -24.05 -15.60 -8.64
C LEU A 335 -24.64 -15.83 -10.04
N ALA A 336 -23.91 -15.48 -11.10
CA ALA A 336 -24.33 -15.71 -12.47
C ALA A 336 -24.52 -17.21 -12.77
N THR A 337 -23.59 -18.06 -12.32
CA THR A 337 -23.71 -19.53 -12.48
C THR A 337 -24.90 -20.09 -11.70
N ILE A 338 -25.15 -19.63 -10.47
CA ILE A 338 -26.34 -20.01 -9.69
C ILE A 338 -27.63 -19.61 -10.42
N ILE A 339 -27.71 -18.40 -10.96
CA ILE A 339 -28.87 -17.92 -11.72
C ILE A 339 -29.09 -18.80 -12.96
N VAL A 340 -28.04 -19.11 -13.72
CA VAL A 340 -28.14 -19.98 -14.91
C VAL A 340 -28.63 -21.38 -14.52
N ILE A 341 -28.07 -21.98 -13.47
CA ILE A 341 -28.50 -23.30 -12.96
C ILE A 341 -29.97 -23.25 -12.53
N LEU A 342 -30.39 -22.22 -11.80
CA LEU A 342 -31.77 -22.04 -11.36
C LEU A 342 -32.72 -21.91 -12.56
N LEU A 343 -32.36 -21.13 -13.58
CA LEU A 343 -33.15 -20.98 -14.81
C LEU A 343 -33.30 -22.32 -15.55
N LEU A 344 -32.22 -23.10 -15.66
CA LEU A 344 -32.25 -24.43 -16.26
C LEU A 344 -33.15 -25.39 -15.47
N LEU A 345 -33.06 -25.40 -14.14
CA LEU A 345 -33.90 -26.21 -13.26
C LEU A 345 -35.38 -25.82 -13.36
N LEU A 346 -35.68 -24.53 -13.38
CA LEU A 346 -37.05 -24.01 -13.53
C LEU A 346 -37.62 -24.38 -14.90
N ASN A 347 -36.84 -24.23 -15.97
CA ASN A 347 -37.25 -24.63 -17.32
C ASN A 347 -37.51 -26.14 -17.41
N HIS A 348 -36.66 -26.97 -16.80
CA HIS A 348 -36.86 -28.42 -16.76
C HIS A 348 -38.12 -28.81 -16.00
N ARG A 349 -38.36 -28.20 -14.82
CA ARG A 349 -39.59 -28.40 -14.04
C ARG A 349 -40.82 -27.94 -14.81
N HIS A 350 -40.75 -26.81 -15.49
CA HIS A 350 -41.83 -26.29 -16.33
C HIS A 350 -42.17 -27.29 -17.46
N LYS A 351 -41.17 -27.79 -18.19
CA LYS A 351 -41.37 -28.80 -19.24
C LYS A 351 -42.00 -30.09 -18.69
N LYS A 352 -41.55 -30.58 -17.53
CA LYS A 352 -42.16 -31.75 -16.86
C LYS A 352 -43.62 -31.51 -16.49
N LEU A 353 -43.94 -30.35 -15.91
CA LEU A 353 -45.31 -30.01 -15.52
C LEU A 353 -46.23 -29.91 -16.73
N VAL A 354 -45.78 -29.28 -17.82
CA VAL A 354 -46.52 -29.22 -19.08
C VAL A 354 -46.75 -30.62 -19.64
N ASN A 355 -45.75 -31.50 -19.62
CA ASN A 355 -45.91 -32.88 -20.07
C ASN A 355 -46.96 -33.68 -19.27
N VAL A 356 -47.00 -33.51 -17.95
CA VAL A 356 -48.02 -34.15 -17.09
C VAL A 356 -49.41 -33.58 -17.37
N LEU A 357 -49.54 -32.26 -17.49
CA LEU A 357 -50.82 -31.60 -17.76
C LEU A 357 -51.40 -31.90 -19.15
N ASN A 358 -50.55 -32.29 -20.11
CA ASN A 358 -50.95 -32.58 -21.48
C ASN A 358 -51.26 -34.05 -21.75
N ARG A 359 -51.07 -34.94 -20.77
CA ARG A 359 -51.36 -36.37 -20.90
C ARG A 359 -52.58 -36.77 -20.09
N ASP A 360 -53.31 -37.76 -20.59
CA ASP A 360 -54.37 -38.44 -19.87
C ASP A 360 -53.72 -39.40 -18.86
N TYR A 361 -54.19 -39.37 -17.60
CA TYR A 361 -53.51 -40.07 -16.50
C TYR A 361 -53.64 -41.60 -16.60
N LEU A 362 -54.69 -42.09 -17.25
CA LEU A 362 -55.00 -43.52 -17.35
C LEU A 362 -54.29 -44.15 -18.56
N THR A 363 -54.33 -43.48 -19.72
CA THR A 363 -53.77 -43.99 -20.98
C THR A 363 -52.33 -43.55 -21.24
N GLY A 364 -51.88 -42.45 -20.62
CA GLY A 364 -50.61 -41.80 -20.94
C GLY A 364 -50.56 -41.08 -22.29
N LEU A 365 -51.64 -41.12 -23.09
CA LEU A 365 -51.75 -40.43 -24.38
C LEU A 365 -52.02 -38.93 -24.19
N PHE A 366 -51.92 -38.12 -25.26
CA PHE A 366 -52.30 -36.71 -25.19
C PHE A 366 -53.77 -36.57 -24.84
N ASN A 367 -54.08 -35.72 -23.86
CA ASN A 367 -55.46 -35.47 -23.46
C ASN A 367 -56.16 -34.50 -24.43
N ARG A 368 -57.47 -34.34 -24.26
CA ARG A 368 -58.30 -33.45 -25.09
C ARG A 368 -57.77 -32.01 -25.17
N ARG A 369 -57.18 -31.48 -24.10
CA ARG A 369 -56.58 -30.13 -24.10
C ARG A 369 -55.39 -30.08 -25.03
N ALA A 370 -54.47 -31.04 -24.92
CA ALA A 370 -53.30 -31.13 -25.79
C ALA A 370 -53.71 -31.28 -27.27
N PHE A 371 -54.74 -32.08 -27.57
CA PHE A 371 -55.32 -32.15 -28.91
C PHE A 371 -55.75 -30.77 -29.41
N HIS A 372 -56.57 -30.05 -28.65
CA HIS A 372 -57.03 -28.70 -29.04
C HIS A 372 -55.88 -27.70 -29.21
N ASP A 373 -54.89 -27.71 -28.32
CA ASP A 373 -53.74 -26.80 -28.38
C ASP A 373 -52.87 -27.07 -29.63
N MET A 374 -52.67 -28.35 -29.98
CA MET A 374 -51.93 -28.75 -31.18
C MET A 374 -52.70 -28.44 -32.46
N THR A 375 -53.99 -28.78 -32.53
CA THR A 375 -54.80 -28.51 -33.72
C THR A 375 -54.99 -27.02 -33.96
N SER A 376 -55.16 -26.22 -32.90
CA SER A 376 -55.31 -24.76 -33.04
C SER A 376 -54.04 -24.12 -33.62
N LYS A 377 -52.85 -24.61 -33.25
CA LYS A 377 -51.59 -24.17 -33.87
C LYS A 377 -51.50 -24.58 -35.33
N LEU A 378 -51.89 -25.81 -35.68
CA LEU A 378 -51.91 -26.30 -37.07
C LEU A 378 -52.89 -25.53 -37.96
N ILE A 379 -54.01 -25.07 -37.41
CA ILE A 379 -55.03 -24.29 -38.13
C ILE A 379 -54.59 -22.82 -38.29
N ASN A 380 -53.94 -22.25 -37.27
CA ASN A 380 -53.52 -20.84 -37.26
C ASN A 380 -52.13 -20.59 -37.90
N ASP A 381 -51.41 -21.64 -38.30
CA ASP A 381 -50.13 -21.51 -38.99
C ASP A 381 -50.35 -20.93 -40.39
N THR A 382 -50.13 -19.62 -40.49
CA THR A 382 -50.39 -18.78 -41.68
C THR A 382 -49.21 -18.72 -42.65
N GLN A 383 -48.16 -19.54 -42.46
CA GLN A 383 -47.00 -19.60 -43.35
C GLN A 383 -47.27 -20.25 -44.71
N HIS A 384 -48.52 -20.56 -45.04
CA HIS A 384 -48.92 -21.00 -46.38
C HIS A 384 -49.98 -20.05 -46.96
N PRO A 385 -49.57 -18.94 -47.60
CA PRO A 385 -50.50 -17.93 -48.10
C PRO A 385 -51.43 -18.41 -49.23
N THR A 386 -51.22 -19.59 -49.83
CA THR A 386 -51.95 -19.99 -51.05
C THR A 386 -52.25 -21.50 -51.21
N GLY A 387 -52.07 -22.35 -50.19
CA GLY A 387 -52.27 -23.81 -50.33
C GLY A 387 -53.20 -24.42 -49.28
N PHE A 388 -54.36 -24.93 -49.69
CA PHE A 388 -55.26 -25.70 -48.83
C PHE A 388 -54.57 -27.00 -48.41
N LYS A 389 -54.34 -27.21 -47.11
CA LYS A 389 -53.75 -28.46 -46.58
C LYS A 389 -54.86 -29.31 -45.97
N PRO A 390 -55.30 -30.41 -46.61
CA PRO A 390 -56.36 -31.24 -46.07
C PRO A 390 -55.88 -31.97 -44.81
N TYR A 391 -56.66 -31.90 -43.75
CA TYR A 391 -56.45 -32.65 -42.51
C TYR A 391 -57.53 -33.73 -42.39
N SER A 392 -57.17 -34.89 -41.82
CA SER A 392 -58.12 -35.96 -41.50
C SER A 392 -58.14 -36.22 -39.99
N ILE A 393 -59.32 -36.47 -39.44
CA ILE A 393 -59.50 -36.86 -38.04
C ILE A 393 -59.97 -38.30 -38.00
N ILE A 394 -59.31 -39.12 -37.18
CA ILE A 394 -59.68 -40.52 -36.95
C ILE A 394 -60.26 -40.62 -35.54
N LEU A 395 -61.47 -41.16 -35.42
CA LEU A 395 -62.09 -41.49 -34.14
C LEU A 395 -62.04 -43.01 -33.95
N LEU A 396 -61.46 -43.46 -32.83
CA LEU A 396 -61.27 -44.87 -32.51
C LEU A 396 -62.08 -45.18 -31.24
N ASP A 397 -62.83 -46.28 -31.25
CA ASP A 397 -63.57 -46.79 -30.09
C ASP A 397 -63.10 -48.21 -29.74
N ILE A 398 -63.26 -48.62 -28.47
CA ILE A 398 -62.94 -49.98 -28.03
C ILE A 398 -64.23 -50.82 -28.09
N ASP A 399 -64.29 -51.72 -29.06
CA ASP A 399 -65.44 -52.58 -29.26
C ASP A 399 -65.80 -53.39 -28.00
N PHE A 400 -67.09 -53.47 -27.70
CA PHE A 400 -67.65 -54.22 -26.56
C PHE A 400 -67.10 -53.82 -25.18
N PHE A 401 -66.47 -52.65 -25.03
CA PHE A 401 -65.85 -52.24 -23.76
C PHE A 401 -66.82 -52.25 -22.57
N LYS A 402 -68.08 -51.86 -22.79
CA LYS A 402 -69.13 -51.91 -21.75
C LYS A 402 -69.31 -53.32 -21.18
N ARG A 403 -69.26 -54.37 -22.01
CA ARG A 403 -69.37 -55.76 -21.56
C ARG A 403 -68.21 -56.16 -20.65
N ILE A 404 -67.00 -55.64 -20.90
CA ILE A 404 -65.83 -55.88 -20.04
C ILE A 404 -66.05 -55.24 -18.67
N ASN A 405 -66.52 -53.99 -18.63
CA ASN A 405 -66.85 -53.30 -17.38
C ASN A 405 -67.95 -54.04 -16.60
N ASP A 406 -69.01 -54.45 -17.28
CA ASP A 406 -70.16 -55.11 -16.66
C ASP A 406 -69.80 -56.51 -16.12
N THR A 407 -68.85 -57.21 -16.76
CA THR A 407 -68.44 -58.58 -16.38
C THR A 407 -67.33 -58.61 -15.33
N TYR A 408 -66.34 -57.72 -15.44
CA TYR A 408 -65.09 -57.76 -14.65
C TYR A 408 -64.87 -56.53 -13.77
N GLY A 409 -65.79 -55.56 -13.81
CA GLY A 409 -65.72 -54.32 -13.05
C GLY A 409 -64.82 -53.25 -13.70
N HIS A 410 -65.05 -52.00 -13.31
CA HIS A 410 -64.33 -50.83 -13.86
C HIS A 410 -62.82 -50.88 -13.66
N ILE A 411 -62.32 -51.50 -12.59
CA ILE A 411 -60.87 -51.64 -12.35
C ILE A 411 -60.20 -52.44 -13.47
N VAL A 412 -60.87 -53.47 -13.99
CA VAL A 412 -60.36 -54.26 -15.12
C VAL A 412 -60.53 -53.49 -16.43
N GLY A 413 -61.63 -52.75 -16.60
CA GLY A 413 -61.82 -51.84 -17.72
C GLY A 413 -60.71 -50.79 -17.86
N ASP A 414 -60.34 -50.15 -16.75
CA ASP A 414 -59.25 -49.17 -16.69
C ASP A 414 -57.91 -49.78 -17.16
N LYS A 415 -57.64 -51.03 -16.79
CA LYS A 415 -56.45 -51.76 -17.28
C LYS A 415 -56.51 -51.97 -18.79
N ILE A 416 -57.67 -52.31 -19.35
CA ILE A 416 -57.83 -52.45 -20.80
C ILE A 416 -57.61 -51.12 -21.51
N ILE A 417 -58.19 -50.02 -21.02
CA ILE A 417 -57.96 -48.67 -21.56
C ILE A 417 -56.47 -48.32 -21.54
N ALA A 418 -55.77 -48.59 -20.43
CA ALA A 418 -54.34 -48.34 -20.31
C ALA A 418 -53.50 -49.18 -21.29
N ILE A 419 -53.86 -50.45 -21.51
CA ILE A 419 -53.20 -51.34 -22.48
C ILE A 419 -53.40 -50.82 -23.91
N VAL A 420 -54.61 -50.41 -24.27
CA VAL A 420 -54.91 -49.82 -25.59
C VAL A 420 -54.13 -48.53 -25.79
N GLY A 421 -54.13 -47.64 -24.78
CA GLY A 421 -53.31 -46.42 -24.80
C GLY A 421 -51.82 -46.72 -25.02
N LYS A 422 -51.30 -47.74 -24.34
CA LYS A 422 -49.92 -48.22 -24.52
C LYS A 422 -49.68 -48.75 -25.93
N ALA A 423 -50.58 -49.56 -26.49
CA ALA A 423 -50.47 -50.07 -27.86
C ALA A 423 -50.44 -48.93 -28.89
N ILE A 424 -51.28 -47.90 -28.73
CA ILE A 424 -51.26 -46.71 -29.59
C ILE A 424 -49.92 -45.97 -29.45
N SER A 425 -49.39 -45.85 -28.23
CA SER A 425 -48.10 -45.18 -27.98
C SER A 425 -46.87 -45.85 -28.61
N GLN A 426 -46.98 -47.10 -29.05
CA GLN A 426 -45.91 -47.83 -29.74
C GLN A 426 -45.72 -47.38 -31.20
N TYR A 427 -46.55 -46.46 -31.69
CA TYR A 427 -46.44 -45.88 -33.04
C TYR A 427 -46.14 -44.37 -32.98
N PRO A 428 -44.90 -43.95 -32.64
CA PRO A 428 -44.54 -42.54 -32.43
C PRO A 428 -44.66 -41.67 -33.69
N SER A 429 -44.56 -42.28 -34.87
CA SER A 429 -44.76 -41.63 -36.17
C SER A 429 -46.19 -41.07 -36.34
N ILE A 430 -47.15 -41.57 -35.56
CA ILE A 430 -48.56 -41.13 -35.55
C ILE A 430 -48.82 -40.12 -34.42
N LEU A 431 -47.96 -40.07 -33.39
CA LEU A 431 -48.18 -39.28 -32.16
C LEU A 431 -47.40 -37.96 -32.10
N GLY A 432 -46.78 -37.55 -33.22
CA GLY A 432 -46.14 -36.24 -33.38
C GLY A 432 -44.65 -36.25 -33.02
N SER A 433 -43.80 -36.56 -33.99
CA SER A 433 -42.41 -36.09 -34.01
C SER A 433 -41.83 -36.12 -35.43
N SER A 434 -42.15 -35.08 -36.21
CA SER A 434 -41.27 -34.63 -37.28
C SER A 434 -41.28 -33.10 -37.28
N GLN A 435 -40.15 -32.52 -36.89
CA GLN A 435 -39.74 -31.13 -37.13
C GLN A 435 -40.56 -30.01 -36.47
N ILE A 436 -40.16 -29.68 -35.25
CA ILE A 436 -39.93 -28.27 -34.89
C ILE A 436 -38.46 -28.19 -34.46
N SER A 437 -37.58 -28.41 -35.45
CA SER A 437 -36.18 -27.99 -35.40
C SER A 437 -36.13 -26.77 -36.31
N GLY A 438 -36.20 -25.59 -35.73
CA GLY A 438 -36.19 -24.32 -36.46
C GLY A 438 -35.74 -23.20 -35.54
N ASN A 439 -34.48 -22.82 -35.74
CA ASN A 439 -33.69 -21.73 -35.15
C ASN A 439 -33.09 -21.94 -33.76
#